data_AF-A0A0T2MG30-F1
#
_entry.id   AF-A0A0T2MG30-F1
#
_cell.length_a   1.000
_cell.length_b   1.000
_cell.length_c   1.000
_cell.angle_alpha   90.00
_cell.angle_beta   90.00
_cell.angle_gamma   90.00
#
_symmetry.space_group_name_H-M   'P 1'
#
loop_
_entity.id
_entity.type
_entity.pdbx_description
1 polymer ?
#
loop_
_entity_poly.entity_id
_entity_poly.type
_entity_poly.pdbx_seq_one_letter_code
_entity_poly.pdbx_strand_id
1 'polypeptide(L)' 'MDDARDRRQAIATAIRAELERQAQNGAVRIDVDALAKAIDIALDPSSPDGEGRHPDELNATNDD' A
#
# COMPACT_ATOMS: atom_id res chain seq x y z
N MET A 1 -22.96 3.51 2.83
CA MET A 1 -22.33 4.84 2.75
C MET A 1 -20.90 4.58 3.17
N ASP A 2 -19.89 4.52 2.31
CA ASP A 2 -19.50 5.61 1.43
C ASP A 2 -18.39 5.14 0.45
N ASP A 3 -18.51 3.94 -0.16
CA ASP A 3 -17.43 3.30 -0.97
C ASP A 3 -16.76 4.24 -1.98
N ALA A 4 -17.52 5.16 -2.58
CA ALA A 4 -16.98 6.15 -3.51
C ALA A 4 -16.12 7.24 -2.82
N ARG A 5 -16.50 7.67 -1.60
CA ARG A 5 -15.72 8.61 -0.79
C ARG A 5 -14.45 7.92 -0.26
N ASP A 6 -14.56 6.68 0.18
CA ASP A 6 -13.42 5.89 0.67
C ASP A 6 -12.42 5.63 -0.47
N ARG A 7 -12.92 5.25 -1.65
CA ARG A 7 -12.11 5.12 -2.87
C ARG A 7 -11.41 6.43 -3.24
N ARG A 8 -12.13 7.56 -3.22
CA ARG A 8 -11.54 8.87 -3.54
C ARG A 8 -10.44 9.24 -2.55
N GLN A 9 -10.62 8.93 -1.27
CA GLN A 9 -9.62 9.19 -0.23
C GLN A 9 -8.37 8.30 -0.40
N ALA A 10 -8.55 7.03 -0.75
CA ALA A 10 -7.45 6.12 -1.07
C ALA A 10 -6.62 6.63 -2.25
N ILE A 11 -7.28 7.01 -3.35
CA ILE A 11 -6.63 7.59 -4.53
C ILE A 11 -5.87 8.87 -4.17
N ALA A 12 -6.50 9.79 -3.42
CA ALA A 12 -5.85 11.05 -3.02
C ALA A 12 -4.61 10.81 -2.15
N THR A 13 -4.66 9.78 -1.30
CA THR A 13 -3.54 9.39 -0.45
C THR A 13 -2.39 8.82 -1.28
N ALA A 14 -2.69 7.95 -2.24
CA ALA A 14 -1.69 7.37 -3.14
C ALA A 14 -1.02 8.43 -4.02
N ILE A 15 -1.81 9.37 -4.59
CA ILE A 15 -1.27 10.49 -5.38
C ILE A 15 -0.32 11.34 -4.54
N ARG A 16 -0.70 11.70 -3.31
CA ARG A 16 0.15 12.51 -2.43
C ARG A 16 1.46 11.79 -2.11
N ALA A 17 1.38 10.53 -1.69
CA ALA A 17 2.56 9.73 -1.34
C ALA A 17 3.52 9.58 -2.54
N GLU A 18 2.97 9.37 -3.74
CA GLU A 18 3.78 9.24 -4.95
C GLU A 18 4.48 10.55 -5.33
N LEU A 19 3.76 11.68 -5.30
CA LEU A 19 4.34 12.99 -5.59
C LEU A 19 5.45 13.35 -4.59
N GLU A 20 5.26 13.04 -3.31
CA GLU A 20 6.28 13.23 -2.27
C GLU A 20 7.51 12.36 -2.54
N ARG A 21 7.34 11.09 -2.91
CA ARG A 21 8.44 10.19 -3.27
C ARG A 21 9.22 10.71 -4.48
N GLN A 22 8.53 11.15 -5.53
CA GLN A 22 9.17 11.71 -6.73
C GLN A 22 9.94 13.00 -6.41
N ALA A 23 9.36 13.89 -5.60
CA ALA A 23 10.04 15.10 -5.15
C ALA A 23 11.30 14.79 -4.33
N GLN A 24 11.23 13.83 -3.41
CA GLN A 24 12.38 13.37 -2.63
C GLN A 24 13.48 12.76 -3.50
N ASN A 25 13.10 12.10 -4.59
CA ASN A 25 14.04 11.53 -5.56
C ASN A 25 14.57 12.55 -6.57
N GLY A 26 14.23 13.84 -6.43
CA GLY A 26 14.70 14.91 -7.31
C GLY A 26 14.09 14.87 -8.72
N ALA A 27 12.89 14.31 -8.87
CA ALA A 27 12.22 14.25 -10.16
C ALA A 27 11.96 15.67 -10.71
N VAL A 28 12.54 15.98 -11.87
CA VAL A 28 12.34 17.27 -12.56
C VAL A 28 10.96 17.35 -13.23
N ARG A 29 10.36 16.19 -13.52
CA ARG A 29 9.02 16.03 -14.08
C ARG A 29 8.29 14.92 -13.35
N ILE A 30 6.95 14.97 -13.38
CA ILE A 30 6.12 13.91 -12.85
C ILE A 30 6.31 12.66 -13.70
N ASP A 31 6.70 11.57 -13.07
CA ASP A 31 6.65 10.23 -13.64
C ASP A 31 5.18 9.77 -13.58
N VAL A 32 4.50 9.89 -14.72
CA VAL A 32 3.07 9.59 -14.87
C VAL A 32 2.82 8.09 -14.78
N ASP A 33 3.75 7.26 -15.23
CA ASP A 33 3.60 5.81 -15.19
C ASP A 33 3.69 5.30 -13.75
N ALA A 34 4.63 5.84 -12.97
CA ALA A 34 4.71 5.57 -11.54
C ALA A 34 3.44 6.02 -10.79
N LEU A 35 2.86 7.16 -11.18
CA LEU A 35 1.62 7.67 -10.61
C LEU A 35 0.40 6.82 -10.96
N ALA A 36 0.29 6.37 -12.22
CA ALA A 36 -0.75 5.46 -12.65
C ALA A 36 -0.69 4.15 -11.84
N LYS A 37 0.52 3.59 -11.66
CA LYS A 37 0.72 2.38 -10.85
C LYS A 37 0.32 2.58 -9.39
N ALA A 38 0.62 3.73 -8.78
CA ALA A 38 0.20 4.03 -7.41
C ALA A 38 -1.33 4.11 -7.28
N ILE A 39 -2.00 4.66 -8.30
CA ILE A 39 -3.47 4.71 -8.36
C ILE A 39 -4.05 3.29 -8.53
N ASP A 40 -3.49 2.46 -9.41
CA ASP A 40 -3.96 1.08 -9.61
C ASP A 40 -3.92 0.28 -8.30
N ILE A 41 -2.83 0.38 -7.54
CA ILE A 41 -2.71 -0.25 -6.20
C ILE A 41 -3.76 0.29 -5.23
N ALA A 42 -4.10 1.57 -5.29
CA ALA A 42 -5.13 2.15 -4.43
C ALA A 42 -6.55 1.74 -4.83
N LEU A 43 -6.76 1.40 -6.10
CA LEU A 43 -8.04 0.93 -6.64
C LEU A 43 -8.27 -0.55 -6.39
N ASP A 44 -7.21 -1.34 -6.41
CA ASP A 44 -7.20 -2.77 -6.13
C ASP A 44 -6.05 -3.07 -5.16
N PRO A 45 -6.22 -2.78 -3.87
CA PRO A 45 -5.23 -3.15 -2.88
C PRO A 45 -5.20 -4.67 -2.83
N SER A 46 -4.17 -5.27 -3.42
CA SER A 46 -3.90 -6.70 -3.25
C SER A 46 -4.07 -7.01 -1.77
N SER A 47 -4.93 -7.99 -1.45
CA SER A 47 -5.07 -8.42 -0.06
C SER A 47 -3.66 -8.68 0.47
N PRO A 48 -3.28 -8.14 1.64
CA PRO A 48 -1.95 -8.39 2.18
C PRO A 48 -1.77 -9.90 2.16
N ASP A 49 -0.72 -10.36 1.46
CA ASP A 49 -0.38 -11.78 1.43
C ASP A 49 -0.38 -12.23 2.89
N GLY A 50 -1.39 -13.03 3.24
CA GLY A 50 -1.71 -13.41 4.59
C GLY A 50 -0.69 -14.42 5.07
N GLU A 51 0.55 -14.01 5.26
CA GLU A 51 1.57 -14.78 5.96
C GLU A 51 1.40 -14.54 7.46
N GLY A 52 0.16 -14.76 7.93
CA GLY A 52 -0.07 -15.06 9.33
C GLY A 52 0.61 -16.40 9.58
N ARG A 53 1.81 -16.37 10.17
CA ARG A 53 2.38 -17.55 10.81
C ARG A 53 1.30 -18.12 11.74
N HIS A 54 0.97 -19.40 11.53
CA HIS A 54 -0.04 -20.10 12.31
C HIS A 54 0.40 -20.09 13.79
N PRO A 55 -0.47 -19.77 14.76
CA PRO A 55 -0.12 -19.71 16.17
C PRO A 55 0.37 -21.04 16.75
N ASP A 56 0.29 -22.15 16.01
CA ASP A 56 0.76 -23.47 16.42
C ASP A 56 2.30 -23.60 16.47
N GLU A 57 3.05 -22.63 15.93
CA GLU A 57 4.54 -22.60 16.03
C GLU A 57 5.06 -22.00 17.35
N LEU A 58 4.19 -21.43 18.19
CA LEU A 58 4.60 -20.72 19.41
C LEU A 58 4.73 -21.62 20.66
N ASN A 59 4.49 -22.93 20.55
CA ASN A 59 4.44 -23.86 21.69
C ASN A 59 5.55 -24.93 21.71
N ALA A 60 6.63 -24.77 20.95
CA ALA A 60 7.72 -25.77 20.87
C ALA A 60 8.93 -25.52 21.79
N THR A 61 8.91 -24.49 22.65
CA THR A 61 10.04 -24.18 23.54
C THR A 61 9.58 -23.92 24.97
N ASN A 62 9.09 -24.96 25.63
CA ASN A 62 9.16 -25.06 27.10
C ASN A 62 8.95 -26.52 27.51
N ASP A 63 9.97 -27.34 27.29
CA ASP A 63 10.13 -28.62 27.99
C ASP A 63 11.64 -28.87 28.15
N ASP A 64 12.19 -28.28 29.23
CA ASP A 64 13.33 -28.81 30.02
C ASP A 64 13.42 -28.09 31.37
#